data_AF-A0A0P7BTS4-F1
#
_entry.id   AF-A0A0P7BTS4-F1
#
_cell.length_a   1.000
_cell.length_b   1.000
_cell.length_c   1.000
_cell.angle_alpha   90.00
_cell.angle_beta   90.00
_cell.angle_gamma   90.00
#
_symmetry.space_group_name_H-M   'P 1'
#
loop_
_entity.id
_entity.type
_entity.pdbx_description
1 polymer ?
#
loop_
_entity_poly.entity_id
_entity_poly.type
_entity_poly.pdbx_seq_one_letter_code
_entity_poly.pdbx_strand_id
1 'polypeptide(L)'
;MSLAFTAQAQGPVPCVETLNSFFHEEVVTTMPQGAKPKVLNRLGTNPQFGRIRRHTAASAYSHLKGVKRRSRKNGAELDRLLQTLGYTGVDDPEFGADDITPVVVSAGEVGWMGSGSDKYFKAEFGRDFEGFKIFVKDGPCFVYIMKTCGNIFYVDPPSCDESFPCPECLNASAFTGSVNPFCECTPCPECQETLDQTIIVNGNGDIASGDCVMGEKTVTLAATYGGETICMGSMTIPVNVSYEYQASGSTSASEVVTVDNQDGNAQSAMDLKIPVNLDFDVTEAQTSYGDNGMIVMDVTAKRFKALKKYYTACPTDVSAEAMQSISEKEMDMAEAQSSEGSSNGEAGLKKQTLIFSGQNAVSEIVSKEYSTTMTVIAHSTKTGKLAKGESAERYLCLGQYLVPGASAMQYTLTGNSNLTTSVEVCDAEGNEPDTKNIVLPIDLDASFTKQEMKAGHDGKVYIDVTEAQYKKLAKRFSRCCSNGDSSCY
;
A
#
# COMPACT_ATOMS: atom_id res chain seq x y z
N MET A 1 -20.68 -29.96 -22.16
CA MET A 1 -19.63 -29.28 -22.96
C MET A 1 -20.31 -28.26 -23.83
N SER A 2 -20.40 -27.00 -23.38
CA SER A 2 -20.75 -25.87 -24.24
C SER A 2 -19.50 -25.06 -24.44
N LEU A 3 -19.01 -25.06 -25.69
CA LEU A 3 -17.97 -24.17 -26.17
C LEU A 3 -18.62 -22.81 -26.45
N ALA A 4 -18.29 -21.81 -25.64
CA ALA A 4 -18.57 -20.42 -25.95
C ALA A 4 -17.42 -19.88 -26.80
N PHE A 5 -17.71 -19.52 -28.05
CA PHE A 5 -16.83 -18.69 -28.85
C PHE A 5 -17.04 -17.23 -28.42
N THR A 6 -16.05 -16.64 -27.77
CA THR A 6 -15.94 -15.19 -27.63
C THR A 6 -15.50 -14.62 -28.97
N ALA A 7 -16.41 -13.94 -29.66
CA ALA A 7 -16.06 -13.09 -30.80
C ALA A 7 -15.17 -11.95 -30.29
N GLN A 8 -13.98 -11.83 -30.87
CA GLN A 8 -13.10 -10.69 -30.66
C GLN A 8 -13.83 -9.43 -31.13
N ALA A 9 -13.97 -8.44 -30.24
CA ALA A 9 -14.41 -7.11 -30.59
C ALA A 9 -13.38 -6.50 -31.54
N GLN A 10 -13.67 -6.52 -32.84
CA GLN A 10 -13.01 -5.63 -33.79
C GLN A 10 -13.47 -4.21 -33.45
N GLY A 11 -12.52 -3.28 -33.30
CA GLY A 11 -12.82 -1.87 -33.05
C GLY A 11 -13.75 -1.27 -34.12
N PRO A 12 -14.27 -0.05 -33.90
CA PRO A 12 -15.21 0.57 -34.84
C PRO A 12 -14.55 0.70 -36.22
N VAL A 13 -15.01 -0.09 -37.18
CA VAL A 13 -14.61 0.05 -38.59
C VAL A 13 -14.99 1.46 -39.03
N PRO A 14 -14.08 2.26 -39.60
CA PRO A 14 -14.39 3.62 -40.04
C PRO A 14 -15.62 3.60 -40.97
N CYS A 15 -16.62 4.44 -40.71
CA CYS A 15 -17.85 4.51 -41.51
C CYS A 15 -17.59 4.75 -43.01
N VAL A 16 -16.40 5.26 -43.34
CA VAL A 16 -15.86 5.47 -44.69
C VAL A 16 -15.56 4.16 -45.42
N GLU A 17 -15.03 3.11 -44.77
CA GLU A 17 -14.77 1.82 -45.44
C GLU A 17 -16.08 1.13 -45.85
N THR A 18 -17.12 1.23 -45.03
CA THR A 18 -18.46 0.67 -45.31
C THR A 18 -19.17 1.42 -46.44
N LEU A 19 -19.11 2.76 -46.45
CA LEU A 19 -19.66 3.55 -47.56
C LEU A 19 -18.83 3.36 -48.84
N ASN A 20 -17.50 3.39 -48.73
CA ASN A 20 -16.63 3.15 -49.86
C ASN A 20 -16.86 1.77 -50.44
N SER A 21 -17.02 0.70 -49.65
CA SER A 21 -17.30 -0.64 -50.17
C SER A 21 -18.64 -0.72 -50.91
N PHE A 22 -19.71 -0.09 -50.40
CA PHE A 22 -21.00 -0.03 -51.09
C PHE A 22 -20.90 0.61 -52.49
N PHE A 23 -20.16 1.71 -52.61
CA PHE A 23 -19.96 2.38 -53.89
C PHE A 23 -18.85 1.73 -54.73
N HIS A 24 -17.75 1.24 -54.16
CA HIS A 24 -16.62 0.62 -54.87
C HIS A 24 -16.98 -0.73 -55.48
N GLU A 25 -17.66 -1.61 -54.75
CA GLU A 25 -17.93 -2.99 -55.19
C GLU A 25 -18.86 -3.01 -56.42
N GLU A 26 -19.73 -2.01 -56.57
CA GLU A 26 -20.61 -1.86 -57.74
C GLU A 26 -19.98 -1.10 -58.91
N VAL A 27 -18.96 -0.28 -58.67
CA VAL A 27 -18.45 0.72 -59.61
C VAL A 27 -17.16 0.30 -60.31
N VAL A 28 -16.26 -0.43 -59.64
CA VAL A 28 -14.95 -0.80 -60.22
C VAL A 28 -15.08 -1.68 -61.47
N THR A 29 -16.22 -2.34 -61.68
CA THR A 29 -16.47 -3.14 -62.89
C THR A 29 -16.87 -2.32 -64.12
N THR A 30 -17.15 -1.01 -64.00
CA THR A 30 -17.77 -0.22 -65.09
C THR A 30 -17.02 1.04 -65.55
N MET A 31 -15.96 1.50 -64.87
CA MET A 31 -15.14 2.62 -65.36
C MET A 31 -13.65 2.29 -65.49
N PRO A 32 -13.01 2.60 -66.64
CA PRO A 32 -11.56 2.52 -66.76
C PRO A 32 -10.90 3.58 -65.87
N GLN A 33 -9.77 3.22 -65.25
CA GLN A 33 -8.98 4.17 -64.46
C GLN A 33 -8.61 5.41 -65.31
N GLY A 34 -8.88 6.61 -64.78
CA GLY A 34 -8.57 7.90 -65.43
C GLY A 34 -9.71 8.57 -66.20
N ALA A 35 -10.94 8.02 -66.19
CA ALA A 35 -12.10 8.70 -66.78
C ALA A 35 -12.44 10.01 -66.04
N LYS A 36 -12.63 11.10 -66.80
CA LYS A 36 -13.02 12.40 -66.24
C LYS A 36 -14.46 12.38 -65.72
N PRO A 37 -14.77 13.01 -64.57
CA PRO A 37 -16.14 13.15 -64.08
C PRO A 37 -17.06 13.82 -65.11
N LYS A 38 -18.32 13.41 -65.13
CA LYS A 38 -19.34 14.07 -65.95
C LYS A 38 -19.82 15.34 -65.24
N VAL A 39 -19.52 16.50 -65.83
CA VAL A 39 -19.98 17.79 -65.29
C VAL A 39 -21.50 17.94 -65.48
N LEU A 40 -22.22 18.14 -64.38
CA LEU A 40 -23.67 18.26 -64.34
C LEU A 40 -24.07 19.72 -64.08
N ASN A 41 -24.60 20.38 -65.12
CA ASN A 41 -25.20 21.72 -65.02
C ASN A 41 -26.71 21.69 -64.75
N ARG A 42 -27.33 20.50 -64.79
CA ARG A 42 -28.76 20.29 -64.54
C ARG A 42 -29.00 18.88 -64.00
N LEU A 43 -29.92 18.78 -63.04
CA LEU A 43 -30.46 17.52 -62.53
C LEU A 43 -31.88 17.26 -63.04
N GLY A 44 -32.35 16.01 -62.95
CA GLY A 44 -33.73 15.62 -63.28
C GLY A 44 -33.92 14.86 -64.60
N THR A 45 -32.85 14.63 -65.37
CA THR A 45 -32.93 13.88 -66.64
C THR A 45 -33.11 12.38 -66.42
N ASN A 46 -32.61 11.84 -65.31
CA ASN A 46 -32.71 10.42 -64.98
C ASN A 46 -32.87 10.18 -63.48
N PRO A 47 -34.10 10.37 -62.94
CA PRO A 47 -34.35 10.33 -61.50
C PRO A 47 -34.33 8.91 -60.93
N GLN A 48 -33.69 8.72 -59.77
CA GLN A 48 -33.76 7.46 -59.01
C GLN A 48 -34.98 7.41 -58.10
N PHE A 49 -35.07 8.30 -57.12
CA PHE A 49 -36.20 8.35 -56.19
C PHE A 49 -37.26 9.39 -56.57
N GLY A 50 -37.05 10.11 -57.67
CA GLY A 50 -37.96 11.15 -58.14
C GLY A 50 -37.78 12.47 -57.39
N ARG A 51 -38.44 13.53 -57.87
CA ARG A 51 -38.31 14.87 -57.33
C ARG A 51 -38.97 14.99 -55.94
N ILE A 52 -38.20 15.50 -54.98
CA ILE A 52 -38.69 15.92 -53.66
C ILE A 52 -39.21 17.36 -53.76
N ARG A 53 -40.43 17.61 -53.28
CA ARG A 53 -41.16 18.86 -53.55
C ARG A 53 -40.59 20.06 -52.79
N ARG A 54 -40.42 19.93 -51.47
CA ARG A 54 -39.94 21.02 -50.59
C ARG A 54 -38.54 20.70 -50.08
N HIS A 55 -37.69 21.71 -49.94
CA HIS A 55 -36.33 21.55 -49.38
C HIS A 55 -36.39 21.57 -47.86
N THR A 56 -37.06 20.58 -47.28
CA THR A 56 -37.28 20.43 -45.84
C THR A 56 -37.18 18.96 -45.46
N ALA A 57 -36.61 18.66 -44.30
CA ALA A 57 -36.40 17.30 -43.79
C ALA A 57 -37.69 16.46 -43.83
N ALA A 58 -38.81 16.98 -43.31
CA ALA A 58 -40.11 16.32 -43.32
C ALA A 58 -40.61 15.95 -44.74
N SER A 59 -40.38 16.82 -45.74
CA SER A 59 -40.75 16.54 -47.12
C SER A 59 -39.85 15.48 -47.75
N ALA A 60 -38.57 15.43 -47.39
CA ALA A 60 -37.67 14.38 -47.85
C ALA A 60 -38.04 13.05 -47.20
N TYR A 61 -38.20 13.01 -45.89
CA TYR A 61 -38.61 11.82 -45.13
C TYR A 61 -39.90 11.19 -45.68
N SER A 62 -40.98 11.98 -45.76
CA SER A 62 -42.26 11.51 -46.30
C SER A 62 -42.14 11.02 -47.74
N HIS A 63 -41.29 11.67 -48.55
CA HIS A 63 -41.03 11.24 -49.92
C HIS A 63 -40.29 9.90 -49.95
N LEU A 64 -39.23 9.72 -49.16
CA LEU A 64 -38.43 8.50 -49.09
C LEU A 64 -39.26 7.30 -48.59
N LYS A 65 -40.05 7.48 -47.53
CA LYS A 65 -41.04 6.46 -47.08
C LYS A 65 -42.00 6.04 -48.18
N GLY A 66 -42.32 6.94 -49.10
CA GLY A 66 -43.19 6.68 -50.24
C GLY A 66 -42.52 5.97 -51.42
N VAL A 67 -41.18 5.84 -51.48
CA VAL A 67 -40.46 5.30 -52.64
C VAL A 67 -40.82 3.83 -52.89
N LYS A 68 -40.78 2.99 -51.85
CA LYS A 68 -41.08 1.55 -51.93
C LYS A 68 -42.48 1.26 -52.46
N ARG A 69 -43.45 2.12 -52.11
CA ARG A 69 -44.83 2.07 -52.63
C ARG A 69 -44.92 2.43 -54.12
N ARG A 70 -44.06 3.33 -54.61
CA ARG A 70 -44.08 3.83 -56.00
C ARG A 70 -43.24 2.96 -56.96
N SER A 71 -42.18 2.33 -56.47
CA SER A 71 -41.31 1.46 -57.25
C SER A 71 -40.65 0.44 -56.34
N ARG A 72 -40.90 -0.86 -56.59
CA ARG A 72 -40.27 -1.96 -55.85
C ARG A 72 -38.75 -1.98 -56.05
N LYS A 73 -38.28 -1.69 -57.26
CA LYS A 73 -36.84 -1.62 -57.59
C LYS A 73 -36.15 -0.51 -56.79
N ASN A 74 -36.70 0.70 -56.83
CA ASN A 74 -36.07 1.85 -56.19
C ASN A 74 -36.26 1.80 -54.66
N GLY A 75 -37.32 1.14 -54.18
CA GLY A 75 -37.50 0.81 -52.77
C GLY A 75 -36.41 -0.13 -52.25
N ALA A 76 -36.07 -1.18 -53.01
CA ALA A 76 -35.00 -2.10 -52.63
C ALA A 76 -33.62 -1.41 -52.61
N GLU A 77 -33.36 -0.50 -53.55
CA GLU A 77 -32.13 0.29 -53.56
C GLU A 77 -32.03 1.24 -52.36
N LEU A 78 -33.15 1.89 -52.01
CA LEU A 78 -33.22 2.74 -50.83
C LEU A 78 -33.06 1.93 -49.52
N ASP A 79 -33.69 0.75 -49.43
CA ASP A 79 -33.53 -0.16 -48.29
C ASP A 79 -32.07 -0.60 -48.14
N ARG A 80 -31.39 -0.92 -49.24
CA ARG A 80 -29.98 -1.30 -49.24
C ARG A 80 -29.05 -0.14 -48.84
N LEU A 81 -29.33 1.08 -49.32
CA LEU A 81 -28.59 2.26 -48.89
C LEU A 81 -28.73 2.46 -47.38
N LEU A 82 -29.95 2.44 -46.85
CA LEU A 82 -30.20 2.63 -45.42
C LEU A 82 -29.59 1.50 -44.58
N GLN A 83 -29.56 0.27 -45.08
CA GLN A 83 -28.82 -0.84 -44.46
C GLN A 83 -27.32 -0.61 -44.38
N THR A 84 -26.75 -0.02 -45.43
CA THR A 84 -25.33 0.36 -45.45
C THR A 84 -25.05 1.48 -44.44
N LEU A 85 -26.01 2.37 -44.22
CA LEU A 85 -25.94 3.44 -43.23
C LEU A 85 -26.23 2.97 -41.79
N GLY A 86 -26.43 1.66 -41.56
CA GLY A 86 -26.63 1.08 -40.23
C GLY A 86 -28.11 0.97 -39.78
N TYR A 87 -29.06 1.35 -40.63
CA TYR A 87 -30.49 1.13 -40.37
C TYR A 87 -30.93 -0.26 -40.86
N THR A 88 -32.14 -0.70 -40.52
CA THR A 88 -32.72 -1.95 -41.03
C THR A 88 -33.40 -1.78 -42.39
N GLY A 89 -33.67 -0.54 -42.81
CA GLY A 89 -34.25 -0.16 -44.10
C GLY A 89 -35.12 1.10 -44.00
N VAL A 90 -35.93 1.40 -45.03
CA VAL A 90 -36.83 2.57 -45.05
C VAL A 90 -37.93 2.52 -44.00
N ASP A 91 -38.22 1.32 -43.49
CA ASP A 91 -39.23 1.05 -42.47
C ASP A 91 -38.65 0.91 -41.06
N ASP A 92 -37.37 1.21 -40.88
CA ASP A 92 -36.73 1.28 -39.57
C ASP A 92 -37.44 2.32 -38.66
N PRO A 93 -37.83 1.96 -37.43
CA PRO A 93 -38.47 2.89 -36.50
C PRO A 93 -37.54 4.03 -36.04
N GLU A 94 -36.23 3.85 -36.10
CA GLU A 94 -35.22 4.84 -35.72
C GLU A 94 -34.84 5.75 -36.89
N PHE A 95 -35.17 5.39 -38.14
CA PHE A 95 -35.02 6.31 -39.27
C PHE A 95 -36.19 7.31 -39.31
N GLY A 96 -35.90 8.55 -38.91
CA GLY A 96 -36.84 9.66 -38.79
C GLY A 96 -36.54 10.83 -39.72
N ALA A 97 -37.31 11.91 -39.54
CA ALA A 97 -37.05 13.16 -40.27
C ALA A 97 -35.80 13.88 -39.73
N ASP A 98 -35.45 13.67 -38.46
CA ASP A 98 -34.32 14.33 -37.80
C ASP A 98 -32.97 13.82 -38.32
N ASP A 99 -32.92 12.61 -38.91
CA ASP A 99 -31.76 12.05 -39.59
C ASP A 99 -31.48 12.69 -40.97
N ILE A 100 -32.35 13.60 -41.42
CA ILE A 100 -32.28 14.22 -42.75
C ILE A 100 -32.03 15.72 -42.62
N THR A 101 -30.86 16.17 -43.06
CA THR A 101 -30.52 17.61 -43.04
C THR A 101 -30.62 18.22 -44.45
N PRO A 102 -31.51 19.20 -44.69
CA PRO A 102 -31.52 19.96 -45.96
C PRO A 102 -30.24 20.76 -46.14
N VAL A 103 -29.63 20.64 -47.31
CA VAL A 103 -28.34 21.26 -47.63
C VAL A 103 -28.30 21.76 -49.07
N VAL A 104 -27.39 22.68 -49.34
CA VAL A 104 -26.97 23.02 -50.70
C VAL A 104 -25.61 22.38 -50.93
N VAL A 105 -25.51 21.54 -51.96
CA VAL A 105 -24.23 20.96 -52.39
C VAL A 105 -23.60 21.91 -53.39
N SER A 106 -22.38 22.36 -53.09
CA SER A 106 -21.69 23.42 -53.82
C SER A 106 -21.26 23.00 -55.22
N ALA A 107 -21.10 23.98 -56.11
CA ALA A 107 -20.38 23.81 -57.36
C ALA A 107 -18.95 23.32 -57.12
N GLY A 108 -18.45 22.43 -57.98
CA GLY A 108 -17.12 21.82 -57.91
C GLY A 108 -17.05 20.51 -57.13
N GLU A 109 -18.10 20.14 -56.40
CA GLU A 109 -18.15 18.86 -55.67
C GLU A 109 -18.10 17.67 -56.63
N VAL A 110 -17.18 16.74 -56.37
CA VAL A 110 -16.96 15.53 -57.16
C VAL A 110 -17.36 14.31 -56.35
N GLY A 111 -18.05 13.36 -56.98
CA GLY A 111 -18.45 12.15 -56.29
C GLY A 111 -19.18 11.14 -57.17
N TRP A 112 -19.61 10.05 -56.55
CA TRP A 112 -20.39 9.00 -57.17
C TRP A 112 -21.87 9.33 -57.12
N MET A 113 -22.48 9.47 -58.29
CA MET A 113 -23.89 9.76 -58.44
C MET A 113 -24.64 8.54 -58.96
N GLY A 114 -25.73 8.20 -58.27
CA GLY A 114 -26.67 7.20 -58.73
C GLY A 114 -27.44 7.69 -59.97
N SER A 115 -27.84 6.77 -60.85
CA SER A 115 -28.72 7.06 -62.01
C SER A 115 -29.90 6.09 -62.04
N GLY A 116 -30.97 6.45 -62.77
CA GLY A 116 -32.12 5.57 -62.97
C GLY A 116 -31.88 4.49 -64.04
N SER A 117 -30.94 4.73 -64.97
CA SER A 117 -30.58 3.80 -66.07
C SER A 117 -29.27 3.06 -65.82
N ASP A 118 -28.23 3.77 -65.39
CA ASP A 118 -26.94 3.24 -64.94
C ASP A 118 -26.99 3.11 -63.42
N LYS A 119 -26.27 2.17 -62.79
CA LYS A 119 -26.29 2.09 -61.32
C LYS A 119 -25.64 3.33 -60.70
N TYR A 120 -24.36 3.59 -61.00
CA TYR A 120 -23.60 4.72 -60.48
C TYR A 120 -22.59 5.25 -61.52
N PHE A 121 -22.33 6.56 -61.53
CA PHE A 121 -21.33 7.20 -62.38
C PHE A 121 -20.64 8.37 -61.65
N LYS A 122 -19.43 8.74 -62.06
CA LYS A 122 -18.68 9.83 -61.46
C LYS A 122 -19.18 11.17 -62.00
N ALA A 123 -19.61 12.05 -61.11
CA ALA A 123 -20.19 13.34 -61.44
C ALA A 123 -19.41 14.48 -60.78
N GLU A 124 -19.41 15.63 -61.42
CA GLU A 124 -18.95 16.90 -60.86
C GLU A 124 -20.08 17.91 -60.99
N PHE A 125 -20.40 18.65 -59.94
CA PHE A 125 -21.47 19.66 -60.01
C PHE A 125 -20.96 20.96 -60.62
N GLY A 126 -21.47 21.35 -61.78
CA GLY A 126 -21.10 22.62 -62.42
C GLY A 126 -21.76 23.86 -61.80
N ARG A 127 -22.64 23.67 -60.81
CA ARG A 127 -23.34 24.72 -60.04
C ARG A 127 -23.91 24.13 -58.75
N ASP A 128 -24.39 24.99 -57.87
CA ASP A 128 -25.04 24.57 -56.64
C ASP A 128 -26.35 23.81 -56.88
N PHE A 129 -26.58 22.76 -56.08
CA PHE A 129 -27.82 21.98 -56.09
C PHE A 129 -28.35 21.72 -54.69
N GLU A 130 -29.67 21.86 -54.52
CA GLU A 130 -30.34 21.46 -53.28
C GLU A 130 -30.33 19.92 -53.13
N GLY A 131 -29.90 19.48 -51.95
CA GLY A 131 -29.88 18.08 -51.55
C GLY A 131 -30.27 17.90 -50.09
N PHE A 132 -30.18 16.66 -49.63
CA PHE A 132 -30.44 16.26 -48.26
C PHE A 132 -29.32 15.33 -47.80
N LYS A 133 -28.64 15.64 -46.69
CA LYS A 133 -27.72 14.71 -46.04
C LYS A 133 -28.53 13.65 -45.29
N ILE A 134 -28.12 12.40 -45.43
CA ILE A 134 -28.58 11.29 -44.60
C ILE A 134 -27.35 10.71 -43.92
N PHE A 135 -27.33 10.75 -42.60
CA PHE A 135 -26.19 10.30 -41.80
C PHE A 135 -26.20 8.78 -41.61
N VAL A 136 -25.01 8.24 -41.32
CA VAL A 136 -24.88 6.90 -40.75
C VAL A 136 -25.42 6.93 -39.33
N LYS A 137 -26.19 5.91 -38.94
CA LYS A 137 -26.94 5.84 -37.68
C LYS A 137 -26.13 6.22 -36.43
N ASP A 138 -24.87 5.78 -36.36
CA ASP A 138 -23.98 5.99 -35.21
C ASP A 138 -22.65 6.67 -35.61
N GLY A 139 -22.64 7.52 -36.65
CA GLY A 139 -21.40 8.11 -37.16
C GLY A 139 -21.52 9.43 -37.92
N PRO A 140 -20.40 10.15 -38.10
CA PRO A 140 -20.39 11.47 -38.72
C PRO A 140 -20.48 11.43 -40.25
N CYS A 141 -20.32 10.25 -40.86
CA CYS A 141 -20.43 10.05 -42.31
C CYS A 141 -21.86 10.26 -42.81
N PHE A 142 -22.01 10.71 -44.05
CA PHE A 142 -23.31 10.90 -44.68
C PHE A 142 -23.26 10.68 -46.20
N VAL A 143 -24.44 10.49 -46.78
CA VAL A 143 -24.67 10.52 -48.23
C VAL A 143 -25.67 11.62 -48.56
N TYR A 144 -25.61 12.15 -49.78
CA TYR A 144 -26.61 13.10 -50.26
C TYR A 144 -27.73 12.38 -51.03
N ILE A 145 -28.97 12.82 -50.85
CA ILE A 145 -30.07 12.59 -51.80
C ILE A 145 -30.44 13.93 -52.44
N MET A 146 -30.27 14.03 -53.76
CA MET A 146 -30.50 15.28 -54.47
C MET A 146 -31.99 15.58 -54.60
N LYS A 147 -32.44 16.80 -54.26
CA LYS A 147 -33.87 17.17 -54.25
C LYS A 147 -34.54 17.03 -55.61
N THR A 148 -33.87 17.45 -56.68
CA THR A 148 -34.48 17.57 -58.01
C THR A 148 -34.80 16.21 -58.66
N CYS A 149 -34.02 15.17 -58.34
CA CYS A 149 -34.09 13.89 -59.02
C CYS A 149 -34.15 12.68 -58.08
N GLY A 150 -33.89 12.89 -56.78
CA GLY A 150 -33.85 11.84 -55.77
C GLY A 150 -32.69 10.89 -56.00
N ASN A 151 -31.59 11.35 -56.60
CA ASN A 151 -30.42 10.51 -56.88
C ASN A 151 -29.50 10.57 -55.68
N ILE A 152 -28.93 9.42 -55.34
CA ILE A 152 -27.88 9.32 -54.32
C ILE A 152 -26.62 9.99 -54.89
N PHE A 153 -25.94 10.78 -54.06
CA PHE A 153 -24.66 11.37 -54.38
C PHE A 153 -23.72 11.20 -53.18
N TYR A 154 -22.64 10.46 -53.37
CA TYR A 154 -21.59 10.25 -52.39
C TYR A 154 -20.36 11.02 -52.84
N VAL A 155 -20.00 12.05 -52.09
CA VAL A 155 -18.84 12.89 -52.39
C VAL A 155 -17.56 12.09 -52.15
N ASP A 156 -16.60 12.21 -53.07
CA ASP A 156 -15.28 11.64 -52.86
C ASP A 156 -14.69 12.31 -51.61
N PRO A 157 -14.24 11.53 -50.60
CA PRO A 157 -13.66 12.13 -49.41
C PRO A 157 -12.45 12.99 -49.81
N PRO A 158 -12.25 14.18 -49.19
CA PRO A 158 -11.03 14.96 -49.41
C PRO A 158 -9.79 14.11 -49.07
N SER A 159 -8.65 14.38 -49.69
CA SER A 159 -7.39 13.79 -49.22
C SER A 159 -7.16 14.19 -47.76
N CYS A 160 -6.89 13.21 -46.91
CA CYS A 160 -6.49 13.44 -45.52
C CYS A 160 -5.03 13.88 -45.50
N ASP A 161 -4.77 15.15 -45.83
CA ASP A 161 -3.41 15.69 -45.84
C ASP A 161 -2.98 16.26 -44.46
N GLU A 162 -3.89 16.31 -43.47
CA GLU A 162 -3.60 16.78 -42.12
C GLU A 162 -4.14 15.81 -41.05
N SER A 163 -3.31 15.47 -40.07
CA SER A 163 -3.68 14.67 -38.90
C SER A 163 -4.47 15.52 -37.91
N PHE A 164 -5.64 15.04 -37.49
CA PHE A 164 -6.52 15.75 -36.55
C PHE A 164 -6.68 14.91 -35.27
N PRO A 165 -6.49 15.49 -34.06
CA PRO A 165 -6.73 14.79 -32.80
C PRO A 165 -8.22 14.48 -32.62
N CYS A 166 -8.55 13.36 -31.99
CA CYS A 166 -9.94 12.97 -31.73
C CYS A 166 -10.67 14.03 -30.86
N PRO A 167 -12.00 14.25 -31.05
CA PRO A 167 -12.76 15.25 -30.29
C PRO A 167 -12.76 15.03 -28.77
N GLU A 168 -12.50 13.79 -28.34
CA GLU A 168 -12.35 13.40 -26.93
C GLU A 168 -11.10 14.01 -26.28
N CYS A 169 -10.10 14.43 -27.07
CA CYS A 169 -8.85 15.03 -26.59
C CYS A 169 -8.96 16.54 -26.30
N LEU A 170 -10.08 17.19 -26.61
CA LEU A 170 -10.24 18.63 -26.48
C LEU A 170 -11.12 18.96 -25.27
N ASN A 171 -10.49 19.45 -24.19
CA ASN A 171 -11.15 20.43 -23.33
C ASN A 171 -11.65 21.55 -24.25
N ALA A 172 -12.98 21.66 -24.40
CA ALA A 172 -13.68 22.28 -25.54
C ALA A 172 -13.51 23.81 -25.73
N SER A 173 -12.33 24.37 -25.47
CA SER A 173 -12.05 25.81 -25.46
C SER A 173 -10.85 26.25 -26.31
N ALA A 174 -10.03 25.34 -26.86
CA ALA A 174 -8.81 25.72 -27.59
C ALA A 174 -8.81 25.50 -29.12
N PHE A 175 -9.77 24.74 -29.69
CA PHE A 175 -9.75 24.42 -31.13
C PHE A 175 -10.69 25.29 -31.96
N THR A 176 -10.15 26.02 -32.94
CA THR A 176 -10.89 26.91 -33.85
C THR A 176 -10.97 26.38 -35.29
N GLY A 177 -10.54 25.15 -35.55
CA GLY A 177 -10.54 24.54 -36.90
C GLY A 177 -11.85 23.79 -37.24
N SER A 178 -12.17 23.67 -38.53
CA SER A 178 -13.25 22.81 -39.01
C SER A 178 -12.73 21.37 -39.15
N VAL A 179 -13.24 20.44 -38.32
CA VAL A 179 -12.87 19.02 -38.40
C VAL A 179 -13.43 18.39 -39.67
N ASN A 180 -12.59 17.70 -40.45
CA ASN A 180 -13.05 16.90 -41.59
C ASN A 180 -13.66 15.59 -41.06
N PRO A 181 -14.99 15.37 -41.19
CA PRO A 181 -15.66 14.18 -40.66
C PRO A 181 -15.31 12.88 -41.42
N PHE A 182 -14.49 12.96 -42.48
CA PHE A 182 -14.13 11.86 -43.36
C PHE A 182 -12.73 11.27 -43.10
N CYS A 183 -11.96 11.77 -42.14
CA CYS A 183 -10.62 11.27 -41.80
C CYS A 183 -10.61 10.51 -40.46
N GLU A 184 -9.79 9.46 -40.35
CA GLU A 184 -9.48 8.83 -39.06
C GLU A 184 -8.81 9.87 -38.15
N CYS A 185 -9.34 10.03 -36.94
CA CYS A 185 -8.69 10.91 -35.97
C CYS A 185 -7.45 10.22 -35.40
N THR A 186 -6.40 10.99 -35.16
CA THR A 186 -5.20 10.49 -34.47
C THR A 186 -5.56 10.31 -32.99
N PRO A 187 -5.32 9.12 -32.39
CA PRO A 187 -5.53 8.92 -30.96
C PRO A 187 -4.77 9.99 -30.17
N CYS A 188 -5.33 10.41 -29.04
CA CYS A 188 -4.73 11.48 -28.23
C CYS A 188 -3.26 11.15 -27.95
N PRO A 189 -2.32 12.09 -28.15
CA PRO A 189 -0.95 11.88 -27.69
C PRO A 189 -0.97 11.66 -26.17
N GLU A 190 -0.44 10.51 -25.73
CA GLU A 190 -0.27 10.22 -24.30
C GLU A 190 0.57 11.34 -23.66
N CYS A 191 0.15 11.87 -22.50
CA CYS A 191 0.88 12.85 -21.68
C CYS A 191 0.93 14.33 -22.13
N GLN A 192 -0.21 15.00 -22.34
CA GLN A 192 -0.24 16.46 -22.59
C GLN A 192 -0.33 17.32 -21.33
N GLU A 193 -0.95 16.83 -20.25
CA GLU A 193 -1.09 17.56 -18.99
C GLU A 193 -0.54 16.72 -17.84
N THR A 194 0.45 17.25 -17.12
CA THR A 194 0.97 16.63 -15.91
C THR A 194 0.57 17.44 -14.68
N LEU A 195 0.40 16.76 -13.55
CA LEU A 195 0.18 17.39 -12.25
C LEU A 195 1.08 16.78 -11.19
N ASP A 196 1.43 17.57 -10.19
CA ASP A 196 2.19 17.10 -9.03
C ASP A 196 1.22 16.43 -8.03
N GLN A 197 1.36 15.12 -7.86
CA GLN A 197 0.68 14.37 -6.82
C GLN A 197 1.58 14.26 -5.58
N THR A 198 1.07 14.71 -4.44
CA THR A 198 1.74 14.52 -3.15
C THR A 198 1.33 13.18 -2.56
N ILE A 199 2.32 12.35 -2.25
CA ILE A 199 2.17 11.09 -1.54
C ILE A 199 2.63 11.33 -0.10
N ILE A 200 1.75 11.04 0.85
CA ILE A 200 2.03 11.17 2.28
C ILE A 200 2.00 9.77 2.87
N VAL A 201 3.09 9.37 3.52
CA VAL A 201 3.19 8.09 4.19
C VAL A 201 3.25 8.32 5.68
N ASN A 202 2.35 7.69 6.42
CA ASN A 202 2.33 7.73 7.88
C ASN A 202 2.29 6.31 8.43
N GLY A 203 3.09 6.04 9.45
CA GLY A 203 3.09 4.74 10.11
C GLY A 203 3.28 4.84 11.61
N ASN A 204 2.59 3.96 12.32
CA ASN A 204 2.69 3.81 13.76
C ASN A 204 2.80 2.32 14.12
N GLY A 205 3.37 2.04 15.29
CA GLY A 205 3.42 0.72 15.90
C GLY A 205 3.60 0.84 17.40
N ASP A 206 2.98 -0.05 18.15
CA ASP A 206 3.05 -0.09 19.61
C ASP A 206 3.16 -1.53 20.09
N ILE A 207 4.06 -1.80 21.02
CA ILE A 207 4.19 -3.09 21.70
C ILE A 207 4.27 -2.88 23.21
N ALA A 208 3.72 -3.82 23.95
CA ALA A 208 3.82 -3.86 25.40
C ALA A 208 3.95 -5.31 25.84
N SER A 209 4.91 -5.58 26.72
CA SER A 209 5.14 -6.92 27.24
C SER A 209 5.89 -6.84 28.57
N GLY A 210 6.24 -7.99 29.13
CA GLY A 210 7.08 -8.10 30.29
C GLY A 210 7.69 -9.49 30.39
N ASP A 211 8.83 -9.57 31.04
CA ASP A 211 9.54 -10.82 31.28
C ASP A 211 10.31 -10.77 32.61
N CYS A 212 11.05 -11.85 32.92
CA CYS A 212 11.83 -11.99 34.12
C CYS A 212 13.24 -12.49 33.79
N VAL A 213 14.24 -11.69 34.16
CA VAL A 213 15.64 -12.15 34.14
C VAL A 213 15.93 -12.87 35.44
N MET A 214 16.32 -14.14 35.34
CA MET A 214 16.72 -14.96 36.49
C MET A 214 18.25 -15.09 36.54
N GLY A 215 18.79 -14.99 37.75
CA GLY A 215 20.20 -15.25 38.01
C GLY A 215 20.41 -15.79 39.42
N GLU A 216 21.65 -16.17 39.72
CA GLU A 216 22.06 -16.58 41.05
C GLU A 216 23.18 -15.66 41.54
N LYS A 217 23.17 -15.32 42.83
CA LYS A 217 24.20 -14.49 43.45
C LYS A 217 24.71 -15.16 44.71
N THR A 218 26.03 -15.28 44.83
CA THR A 218 26.66 -15.72 46.06
C THR A 218 26.77 -14.52 47.01
N VAL A 219 26.15 -14.64 48.18
CA VAL A 219 26.15 -13.63 49.23
C VAL A 219 26.71 -14.18 50.53
N THR A 220 27.46 -13.37 51.25
CA THR A 220 27.98 -13.70 52.57
C THR A 220 27.07 -13.10 53.65
N LEU A 221 26.57 -13.94 54.55
CA LEU A 221 25.84 -13.43 55.71
C LEU A 221 26.85 -12.95 56.76
N ALA A 222 26.72 -11.69 57.17
CA ALA A 222 27.53 -11.09 58.21
C ALA A 222 26.64 -10.57 59.34
N ALA A 223 27.09 -10.71 60.58
CA ALA A 223 26.48 -10.07 61.74
C ALA A 223 27.37 -8.92 62.21
N THR A 224 26.79 -7.76 62.48
CA THR A 224 27.52 -6.56 62.94
C THR A 224 26.99 -6.06 64.28
N TYR A 225 27.90 -5.56 65.10
CA TYR A 225 27.57 -4.81 66.31
C TYR A 225 28.76 -3.95 66.73
N GLY A 226 28.54 -2.65 66.96
CA GLY A 226 29.58 -1.75 67.47
C GLY A 226 30.81 -1.63 66.56
N GLY A 227 30.64 -1.76 65.25
CA GLY A 227 31.71 -1.67 64.25
C GLY A 227 32.52 -2.96 64.03
N GLU A 228 32.22 -4.04 64.77
CA GLU A 228 32.80 -5.36 64.52
C GLU A 228 31.88 -6.20 63.62
N THR A 229 32.47 -6.98 62.69
CA THR A 229 31.75 -7.82 61.73
C THR A 229 32.19 -9.29 61.83
N ILE A 230 31.22 -10.21 61.86
CA ILE A 230 31.45 -11.67 61.95
C ILE A 230 30.74 -12.36 60.79
N CYS A 231 31.45 -13.20 60.05
CA CYS A 231 30.91 -13.90 58.89
C CYS A 231 30.33 -15.25 59.30
N MET A 232 29.06 -15.48 58.97
CA MET A 232 28.33 -16.70 59.29
C MET A 232 28.36 -17.74 58.18
N GLY A 233 28.82 -17.36 56.98
CA GLY A 233 28.99 -18.23 55.82
C GLY A 233 28.51 -17.55 54.53
N SER A 234 28.89 -18.13 53.39
CA SER A 234 28.39 -17.73 52.07
C SER A 234 27.31 -18.69 51.59
N MET A 235 26.36 -18.18 50.82
CA MET A 235 25.28 -18.95 50.22
C MET A 235 24.92 -18.37 48.86
N THR A 236 24.50 -19.23 47.95
CA THR A 236 23.98 -18.80 46.65
C THR A 236 22.47 -18.66 46.74
N ILE A 237 21.96 -17.49 46.34
CA ILE A 237 20.53 -17.20 46.33
C ILE A 237 20.07 -16.85 44.92
N PRO A 238 18.86 -17.27 44.51
CA PRO A 238 18.27 -16.79 43.26
C PRO A 238 17.95 -15.29 43.39
N VAL A 239 18.20 -14.54 42.32
CA VAL A 239 17.85 -13.13 42.17
C VAL A 239 17.13 -12.98 40.84
N ASN A 240 15.88 -12.53 40.91
CA ASN A 240 14.99 -12.39 39.76
C ASN A 240 14.60 -10.93 39.60
N VAL A 241 14.73 -10.41 38.39
CA VAL A 241 14.28 -9.06 38.02
C VAL A 241 13.15 -9.20 37.01
N SER A 242 11.93 -8.94 37.45
CA SER A 242 10.76 -8.86 36.56
C SER A 242 10.60 -7.43 36.06
N TYR A 243 10.32 -7.29 34.78
CA TYR A 243 10.14 -6.01 34.12
C TYR A 243 8.93 -6.02 33.19
N GLU A 244 8.30 -4.87 33.04
CA GLU A 244 7.25 -4.60 32.06
C GLU A 244 7.65 -3.34 31.29
N TYR A 245 7.40 -3.33 29.99
CA TYR A 245 7.75 -2.24 29.09
C TYR A 245 6.59 -1.85 28.19
N GLN A 246 6.65 -0.62 27.70
CA GLN A 246 5.88 -0.12 26.57
C GLN A 246 6.85 0.53 25.59
N ALA A 247 6.71 0.19 24.32
CA ALA A 247 7.49 0.77 23.24
C ALA A 247 6.57 1.18 22.10
N SER A 248 6.91 2.29 21.46
CA SER A 248 6.19 2.85 20.33
C SER A 248 7.17 3.26 19.24
N GLY A 249 6.69 3.25 18.01
CA GLY A 249 7.43 3.71 16.85
C GLY A 249 6.52 4.46 15.91
N SER A 250 7.03 5.55 15.35
CA SER A 250 6.30 6.35 14.37
C SER A 250 7.20 6.73 13.20
N THR A 251 6.58 6.95 12.05
CA THR A 251 7.26 7.43 10.86
C THR A 251 6.34 8.30 10.03
N SER A 252 6.90 9.34 9.43
CA SER A 252 6.20 10.17 8.45
C SER A 252 7.15 10.61 7.35
N ALA A 253 6.69 10.54 6.12
CA ALA A 253 7.40 11.03 4.95
C ALA A 253 6.42 11.60 3.93
N SER A 254 6.89 12.53 3.12
CA SER A 254 6.12 13.07 2.00
C SER A 254 7.01 13.16 0.77
N GLU A 255 6.49 12.67 -0.35
CA GLU A 255 7.16 12.70 -1.66
C GLU A 255 6.20 13.28 -2.69
N VAL A 256 6.74 14.06 -3.63
CA VAL A 256 5.96 14.61 -4.76
C VAL A 256 6.35 13.89 -6.04
N VAL A 257 5.35 13.37 -6.75
CA VAL A 257 5.53 12.69 -8.03
C VAL A 257 4.66 13.35 -9.09
N THR A 258 5.23 13.61 -10.25
CA THR A 258 4.52 14.19 -11.38
C THR A 258 3.79 13.08 -12.15
N VAL A 259 2.46 13.11 -12.11
CA VAL A 259 1.56 12.10 -12.69
C VAL A 259 0.73 12.67 -13.83
N ASP A 260 0.11 11.80 -14.62
CA ASP A 260 -0.75 12.17 -15.74
C ASP A 260 -2.09 12.79 -15.29
N ASN A 261 -2.56 13.81 -16.01
CA ASN A 261 -3.80 14.54 -15.73
C ASN A 261 -4.82 14.42 -16.88
N GLN A 262 -5.06 13.21 -17.38
CA GLN A 262 -6.01 13.00 -18.50
C GLN A 262 -7.45 13.44 -18.17
N ASP A 263 -7.84 13.47 -16.89
CA ASP A 263 -9.19 13.83 -16.47
C ASP A 263 -9.37 15.33 -16.14
N GLY A 264 -8.32 16.15 -16.22
CA GLY A 264 -8.38 17.58 -15.90
C GLY A 264 -8.74 17.90 -14.44
N ASN A 265 -8.61 16.93 -13.53
CA ASN A 265 -9.05 17.03 -12.14
C ASN A 265 -7.85 17.24 -11.20
N ALA A 266 -7.99 18.16 -10.24
CA ALA A 266 -7.02 18.27 -9.15
C ALA A 266 -6.97 16.96 -8.35
N GLN A 267 -5.80 16.31 -8.30
CA GLN A 267 -5.65 15.12 -7.48
C GLN A 267 -5.46 15.49 -6.01
N SER A 268 -6.20 14.81 -5.13
CA SER A 268 -6.00 14.84 -3.69
C SER A 268 -4.70 14.12 -3.33
N ALA A 269 -4.11 14.50 -2.19
CA ALA A 269 -2.95 13.79 -1.64
C ALA A 269 -3.27 12.30 -1.44
N MET A 270 -2.31 11.44 -1.78
CA MET A 270 -2.41 10.00 -1.54
C MET A 270 -1.87 9.70 -0.14
N ASP A 271 -2.77 9.40 0.79
CA ASP A 271 -2.42 9.03 2.16
C ASP A 271 -2.22 7.52 2.30
N LEU A 272 -0.98 7.09 2.48
CA LEU A 272 -0.61 5.70 2.72
C LEU A 272 -0.36 5.45 4.20
N LYS A 273 -0.98 4.39 4.73
CA LYS A 273 -0.76 3.92 6.10
C LYS A 273 0.10 2.66 6.11
N ILE A 274 1.21 2.69 6.84
CA ILE A 274 2.15 1.57 6.95
C ILE A 274 2.34 1.15 8.42
N PRO A 275 2.49 -0.14 8.72
CA PRO A 275 2.84 -0.58 10.06
C PRO A 275 4.31 -0.30 10.36
N VAL A 276 4.62 0.15 11.58
CA VAL A 276 5.99 0.11 12.11
C VAL A 276 6.08 -1.18 12.93
N ASN A 277 6.87 -2.15 12.45
CA ASN A 277 7.11 -3.37 13.21
C ASN A 277 8.20 -3.08 14.25
N LEU A 278 7.93 -3.45 15.49
CA LEU A 278 8.82 -3.20 16.62
C LEU A 278 9.30 -4.52 17.21
N ASP A 279 10.56 -4.54 17.61
CA ASP A 279 11.17 -5.66 18.33
C ASP A 279 11.99 -5.13 19.51
N PHE A 280 11.73 -5.67 20.70
CA PHE A 280 12.33 -5.22 21.95
C PHE A 280 13.02 -6.39 22.63
N ASP A 281 14.33 -6.25 22.81
CA ASP A 281 15.17 -7.27 23.40
C ASP A 281 15.99 -6.72 24.57
N VAL A 282 15.97 -7.43 25.70
CA VAL A 282 16.94 -7.21 26.78
C VAL A 282 18.22 -7.98 26.46
N THR A 283 19.24 -7.25 26.03
CA THR A 283 20.51 -7.79 25.52
C THR A 283 21.51 -8.15 26.61
N GLU A 284 21.49 -7.39 27.72
CA GLU A 284 22.33 -7.65 28.88
C GLU A 284 21.57 -7.23 30.15
N ALA A 285 21.74 -8.00 31.22
CA ALA A 285 21.16 -7.69 32.51
C ALA A 285 22.15 -8.05 33.64
N GLN A 286 22.33 -7.12 34.56
CA GLN A 286 23.16 -7.29 35.73
C GLN A 286 22.39 -6.97 37.01
N THR A 287 22.72 -7.70 38.07
CA THR A 287 22.12 -7.52 39.39
C THR A 287 23.20 -7.50 40.46
N SER A 288 22.99 -6.68 41.47
CA SER A 288 23.77 -6.70 42.71
C SER A 288 22.82 -6.86 43.89
N TYR A 289 23.22 -7.67 44.87
CA TYR A 289 22.39 -7.94 46.03
C TYR A 289 23.24 -7.99 47.31
N GLY A 290 22.77 -7.31 48.35
CA GLY A 290 23.54 -7.06 49.55
C GLY A 290 24.49 -5.86 49.39
N ASP A 291 25.05 -5.42 50.50
CA ASP A 291 26.11 -4.40 50.52
C ASP A 291 27.43 -5.09 50.14
N ASN A 292 27.85 -4.92 48.88
CA ASN A 292 29.05 -5.56 48.32
C ASN A 292 29.05 -7.09 48.48
N GLY A 293 27.93 -7.74 48.12
CA GLY A 293 27.78 -9.18 48.25
C GLY A 293 27.61 -9.67 49.69
N MET A 294 27.42 -8.77 50.67
CA MET A 294 27.12 -9.13 52.05
C MET A 294 25.68 -8.80 52.44
N ILE A 295 25.03 -9.76 53.11
CA ILE A 295 23.80 -9.50 53.86
C ILE A 295 24.22 -9.17 55.29
N VAL A 296 24.14 -7.89 55.64
CA VAL A 296 24.53 -7.39 56.96
C VAL A 296 23.34 -7.42 57.91
N MET A 297 23.48 -8.22 58.97
CA MET A 297 22.53 -8.31 60.07
C MET A 297 23.00 -7.43 61.23
N ASP A 298 22.31 -6.32 61.47
CA ASP A 298 22.49 -5.56 62.71
C ASP A 298 21.89 -6.33 63.88
N VAL A 299 22.75 -6.75 64.82
CA VAL A 299 22.36 -7.62 65.93
C VAL A 299 22.70 -6.97 67.27
N THR A 300 21.86 -7.23 68.28
CA THR A 300 22.14 -6.72 69.64
C THR A 300 23.46 -7.25 70.21
N ALA A 301 24.08 -6.50 71.14
CA ALA A 301 25.32 -6.88 71.84
C ALA A 301 25.33 -8.34 72.35
N LYS A 302 24.18 -8.76 72.90
CA LYS A 302 23.99 -10.10 73.46
C LYS A 302 23.98 -11.18 72.38
N ARG A 303 23.38 -10.89 71.22
CA ARG A 303 23.36 -11.79 70.05
C ARG A 303 24.73 -11.85 69.40
N PHE A 304 25.38 -10.70 69.20
CA PHE A 304 26.73 -10.62 68.65
C PHE A 304 27.76 -11.42 69.46
N LYS A 305 27.78 -11.23 70.80
CA LYS A 305 28.66 -12.01 71.71
C LYS A 305 28.39 -13.51 71.66
N ALA A 306 27.16 -13.93 71.35
CA ALA A 306 26.83 -15.34 71.17
C ALA A 306 27.37 -15.88 69.84
N LEU A 307 27.25 -15.11 68.75
CA LEU A 307 27.75 -15.47 67.42
C LEU A 307 29.28 -15.54 67.38
N LYS A 308 29.97 -14.59 68.04
CA LYS A 308 31.45 -14.53 68.14
C LYS A 308 32.10 -15.77 68.77
N LYS A 309 31.33 -16.62 69.46
CA LYS A 309 31.83 -17.89 70.02
C LYS A 309 31.94 -19.01 68.98
N TYR A 310 31.28 -18.85 67.84
CA TYR A 310 31.07 -19.94 66.87
C TYR A 310 31.46 -19.57 65.45
N TYR A 311 31.54 -18.27 65.15
CA TYR A 311 31.88 -17.73 63.85
C TYR A 311 33.06 -16.78 63.98
N THR A 312 33.84 -16.68 62.91
CA THR A 312 35.06 -15.88 62.85
C THR A 312 34.80 -14.51 62.25
N ALA A 313 35.74 -13.58 62.46
CA ALA A 313 35.73 -12.31 61.74
C ALA A 313 35.70 -12.57 60.22
N CYS A 314 35.06 -11.67 59.48
CA CYS A 314 35.07 -11.74 58.02
C CYS A 314 36.49 -11.55 57.47
N PRO A 315 36.87 -12.26 56.40
CA PRO A 315 38.09 -11.94 55.65
C PRO A 315 38.00 -10.50 55.10
N THR A 316 39.14 -9.84 54.93
CA THR A 316 39.23 -8.47 54.41
C THR A 316 38.79 -8.35 52.95
N ASP A 317 38.90 -9.44 52.19
CA ASP A 317 38.51 -9.54 50.78
C ASP A 317 37.24 -10.42 50.67
N VAL A 318 36.10 -9.88 51.09
CA VAL A 318 34.83 -10.50 50.69
C VAL A 318 34.66 -10.23 49.21
N SER A 319 34.66 -11.30 48.40
CA SER A 319 34.48 -11.26 46.94
C SER A 319 33.12 -10.69 46.59
N ALA A 320 33.04 -9.37 46.54
CA ALA A 320 31.89 -8.64 46.05
C ALA A 320 31.90 -8.75 44.52
N GLU A 321 30.93 -9.45 43.94
CA GLU A 321 30.56 -9.21 42.55
C GLU A 321 29.92 -7.82 42.49
N ALA A 322 30.75 -6.79 42.34
CA ALA A 322 30.27 -5.46 42.01
C ALA A 322 29.60 -5.51 40.62
N MET A 323 28.55 -4.70 40.45
CA MET A 323 27.93 -4.52 39.14
C MET A 323 29.00 -3.98 38.19
N GLN A 324 29.22 -4.64 37.05
CA GLN A 324 30.12 -4.16 36.03
C GLN A 324 29.38 -3.09 35.21
N SER A 325 30.12 -2.11 34.69
CA SER A 325 29.53 -1.13 33.78
C SER A 325 29.13 -1.84 32.48
N ILE A 326 27.83 -1.84 32.18
CA ILE A 326 27.34 -2.23 30.86
C ILE A 326 27.66 -1.07 29.90
N SER A 327 28.17 -1.38 28.71
CA SER A 327 28.49 -0.38 27.69
C SER A 327 27.49 -0.46 26.54
N GLU A 328 27.00 0.70 26.08
CA GLU A 328 26.20 0.79 24.86
C GLU A 328 26.97 0.19 23.67
N LYS A 329 26.30 -0.64 22.87
CA LYS A 329 26.84 -1.13 21.60
C LYS A 329 26.33 -0.21 20.49
N GLU A 330 27.24 0.38 19.73
CA GLU A 330 26.88 1.02 18.46
C GLU A 330 26.40 -0.04 17.47
N MET A 331 25.27 0.22 16.81
CA MET A 331 24.74 -0.60 15.73
C MET A 331 24.97 0.10 14.39
N ASP A 332 25.77 -0.53 13.52
CA ASP A 332 25.89 -0.13 12.11
C ASP A 332 24.72 -0.70 11.31
N MET A 333 24.03 0.15 10.54
CA MET A 333 22.99 -0.28 9.60
C MET A 333 23.44 -0.03 8.15
N ALA A 334 23.23 -1.05 7.29
CA ALA A 334 23.62 -1.01 5.89
C ALA A 334 22.55 -0.31 5.04
N GLU A 335 22.98 0.65 4.22
CA GLU A 335 22.14 1.35 3.24
C GLU A 335 21.74 0.42 2.08
N ALA A 336 20.49 0.54 1.63
CA ALA A 336 19.99 -0.18 0.47
C ALA A 336 20.56 0.41 -0.83
N GLN A 337 21.21 -0.42 -1.64
CA GLN A 337 21.69 -0.05 -2.96
C GLN A 337 20.56 -0.02 -4.00
N SER A 338 20.52 1.05 -4.80
CA SER A 338 19.70 1.17 -6.00
C SER A 338 20.31 0.37 -7.16
N SER A 339 19.47 -0.32 -7.94
CA SER A 339 19.85 -0.89 -9.23
C SER A 339 19.28 -0.07 -10.38
N GLU A 340 20.13 0.30 -11.33
CA GLU A 340 19.76 0.99 -12.58
C GLU A 340 19.06 0.03 -13.56
N GLY A 341 17.96 0.49 -14.16
CA GLY A 341 17.25 -0.17 -15.25
C GLY A 341 17.81 0.24 -16.61
N SER A 342 17.95 -0.72 -17.53
CA SER A 342 18.44 -0.50 -18.91
C SER A 342 17.26 -0.17 -19.84
N SER A 343 17.38 0.91 -20.62
CA SER A 343 16.33 1.41 -21.51
C SER A 343 16.26 0.73 -22.88
N ASN A 344 15.05 0.49 -23.36
CA ASN A 344 14.65 0.50 -24.77
C ASN A 344 13.15 0.84 -24.83
N GLY A 345 12.72 2.00 -25.33
CA GLY A 345 11.30 2.18 -25.66
C GLY A 345 10.78 3.62 -25.84
N GLU A 346 9.61 3.71 -26.48
CA GLU A 346 8.89 4.92 -26.91
C GLU A 346 8.17 5.67 -25.76
N ALA A 347 7.92 6.97 -25.99
CA ALA A 347 7.17 7.88 -25.12
C ALA A 347 5.72 7.41 -24.86
N GLY A 348 5.23 7.56 -23.63
CA GLY A 348 3.89 7.13 -23.21
C GLY A 348 3.73 7.01 -21.68
N LEU A 349 2.57 6.54 -21.23
CA LEU A 349 2.27 6.27 -19.81
C LEU A 349 3.14 5.13 -19.24
N LYS A 350 3.90 5.40 -18.17
CA LYS A 350 4.77 4.40 -17.53
C LYS A 350 4.46 4.24 -16.05
N LYS A 351 4.73 3.06 -15.50
CA LYS A 351 4.59 2.80 -14.05
C LYS A 351 5.93 3.07 -13.36
N GLN A 352 5.98 4.11 -12.53
CA GLN A 352 7.10 4.32 -11.62
C GLN A 352 6.89 3.51 -10.35
N THR A 353 7.93 2.78 -9.93
CA THR A 353 7.94 2.08 -8.65
C THR A 353 8.51 2.98 -7.56
N LEU A 354 7.79 3.11 -6.45
CA LEU A 354 8.21 3.81 -5.25
C LEU A 354 8.42 2.80 -4.13
N ILE A 355 9.62 2.80 -3.55
CA ILE A 355 10.00 1.93 -2.43
C ILE A 355 10.20 2.82 -1.22
N PHE A 356 9.32 2.68 -0.23
CA PHE A 356 9.45 3.32 1.07
C PHE A 356 10.09 2.32 2.03
N SER A 357 11.22 2.68 2.64
CA SER A 357 11.89 1.82 3.61
C SER A 357 12.53 2.65 4.72
N GLY A 358 12.39 2.19 5.95
CA GLY A 358 13.04 2.78 7.11
C GLY A 358 13.35 1.73 8.15
N GLN A 359 14.50 1.89 8.78
CA GLN A 359 14.93 1.08 9.90
C GLN A 359 15.67 1.97 10.88
N ASN A 360 15.40 1.81 12.17
CA ASN A 360 16.15 2.46 13.23
C ASN A 360 16.29 1.50 14.43
N ALA A 361 17.28 1.74 15.28
CA ALA A 361 17.47 1.02 16.52
C ALA A 361 17.99 1.98 17.60
N VAL A 362 17.47 1.82 18.81
CA VAL A 362 17.91 2.57 19.99
C VAL A 362 18.27 1.56 21.07
N SER A 363 19.40 1.78 21.74
CA SER A 363 19.82 1.00 22.90
C SER A 363 20.00 1.93 24.09
N GLU A 364 19.42 1.58 25.23
CA GLU A 364 19.58 2.33 26.47
C GLU A 364 19.78 1.38 27.66
N ILE A 365 20.33 1.95 28.74
CA ILE A 365 20.56 1.26 30.01
C ILE A 365 19.61 1.82 31.06
N VAL A 366 18.82 0.94 31.67
CA VAL A 366 17.91 1.30 32.76
C VAL A 366 18.37 0.64 34.04
N SER A 367 18.72 1.47 35.02
CA SER A 367 19.16 1.04 36.35
C SER A 367 18.16 1.45 37.42
N LYS A 368 17.98 0.57 38.42
CA LYS A 368 17.11 0.85 39.57
C LYS A 368 17.66 0.24 40.84
N GLU A 369 17.56 1.01 41.92
CA GLU A 369 17.89 0.55 43.26
C GLU A 369 16.64 0.06 44.00
N TYR A 370 16.85 -0.89 44.89
CA TYR A 370 15.81 -1.55 45.67
C TYR A 370 16.26 -1.71 47.12
N SER A 371 15.26 -1.80 47.99
CA SER A 371 15.45 -2.16 49.38
C SER A 371 14.42 -3.22 49.74
N THR A 372 14.88 -4.46 49.96
CA THR A 372 13.99 -5.61 50.17
C THR A 372 14.19 -6.15 51.57
N THR A 373 13.10 -6.31 52.31
CA THR A 373 13.12 -6.97 53.62
C THR A 373 13.24 -8.47 53.44
N MET A 374 14.29 -9.07 54.00
CA MET A 374 14.54 -10.50 53.95
C MET A 374 14.38 -11.17 55.31
N THR A 375 13.77 -12.35 55.33
CA THR A 375 13.77 -13.24 56.49
C THR A 375 14.93 -14.22 56.38
N VAL A 376 15.82 -14.20 57.38
CA VAL A 376 16.96 -15.13 57.45
C VAL A 376 16.59 -16.32 58.33
N ILE A 377 16.67 -17.52 57.77
CA ILE A 377 16.27 -18.78 58.42
C ILE A 377 17.49 -19.70 58.47
N ALA A 378 17.89 -20.11 59.68
CA ALA A 378 18.89 -21.17 59.82
C ALA A 378 18.22 -22.53 59.63
N HIS A 379 18.77 -23.34 58.74
CA HIS A 379 18.31 -24.68 58.40
C HIS A 379 19.30 -25.72 58.91
N SER A 380 18.80 -26.81 59.49
CA SER A 380 19.64 -27.93 59.92
C SER A 380 18.89 -29.25 59.81
N THR A 381 19.51 -30.22 59.16
CA THR A 381 19.00 -31.58 59.08
C THR A 381 19.50 -32.41 60.25
N LYS A 382 18.59 -33.02 61.00
CA LYS A 382 18.93 -33.89 62.13
C LYS A 382 19.41 -35.25 61.60
N THR A 383 20.68 -35.57 61.84
CA THR A 383 21.25 -36.88 61.51
C THR A 383 21.12 -37.82 62.72
N GLY A 384 20.05 -38.63 62.78
CA GLY A 384 19.84 -39.60 63.87
C GLY A 384 18.41 -40.14 63.97
N LYS A 385 18.11 -40.96 64.99
CA LYS A 385 16.75 -41.47 65.22
C LYS A 385 15.76 -40.31 65.43
N LEU A 386 14.73 -40.26 64.60
CA LEU A 386 13.60 -39.34 64.71
C LEU A 386 12.56 -39.92 65.68
N ALA A 387 12.00 -39.06 66.53
CA ALA A 387 10.83 -39.44 67.30
C ALA A 387 9.60 -39.57 66.36
N LYS A 388 8.58 -40.33 66.77
CA LYS A 388 7.36 -40.52 65.96
C LYS A 388 6.68 -39.16 65.75
N GLY A 389 6.58 -38.71 64.50
CA GLY A 389 6.04 -37.41 64.12
C GLY A 389 7.04 -36.24 64.08
N GLU A 390 8.34 -36.49 64.34
CA GLU A 390 9.40 -35.48 64.25
C GLU A 390 9.94 -35.38 62.81
N SER A 391 9.97 -34.16 62.25
CA SER A 391 10.66 -33.89 60.98
C SER A 391 12.18 -33.90 61.16
N ALA A 392 12.90 -34.41 60.15
CA ALA A 392 14.35 -34.31 60.09
C ALA A 392 14.82 -32.85 59.95
N GLU A 393 14.05 -32.05 59.22
CA GLU A 393 14.38 -30.64 58.97
C GLU A 393 13.95 -29.75 60.13
N ARG A 394 14.87 -28.89 60.54
CA ARG A 394 14.69 -27.98 61.65
C ARG A 394 15.10 -26.57 61.25
N TYR A 395 14.26 -25.61 61.62
CA TYR A 395 14.44 -24.22 61.22
C TYR A 395 14.47 -23.29 62.45
N LEU A 396 15.25 -22.21 62.37
CA LEU A 396 15.29 -21.13 63.36
C LEU A 396 15.23 -19.79 62.63
N CYS A 397 14.36 -18.89 63.09
CA CYS A 397 14.26 -17.56 62.52
C CYS A 397 15.29 -16.64 63.17
N LEU A 398 16.26 -16.20 62.37
CA LEU A 398 17.35 -15.34 62.81
C LEU A 398 16.94 -13.87 62.81
N GLY A 399 15.93 -13.49 62.03
CA GLY A 399 15.34 -12.16 62.00
C GLY A 399 14.92 -11.73 60.61
N GLN A 400 14.41 -10.50 60.53
CA GLN A 400 14.14 -9.80 59.28
C GLN A 400 15.10 -8.62 59.13
N TYR A 401 15.69 -8.47 57.95
CA TYR A 401 16.72 -7.48 57.69
C TYR A 401 16.46 -6.80 56.35
N LEU A 402 16.66 -5.48 56.31
CA LEU A 402 16.56 -4.71 55.08
C LEU A 402 17.85 -4.90 54.29
N VAL A 403 17.74 -5.38 53.05
CA VAL A 403 18.89 -5.67 52.20
C VAL A 403 18.82 -4.79 50.96
N PRO A 404 19.87 -3.99 50.68
CA PRO A 404 19.93 -3.22 49.45
C PRO A 404 20.18 -4.15 48.28
N GLY A 405 19.70 -3.76 47.10
CA GLY A 405 20.20 -4.31 45.86
C GLY A 405 19.84 -3.42 44.69
N ALA A 406 20.37 -3.74 43.53
CA ALA A 406 20.21 -2.94 42.33
C ALA A 406 20.17 -3.84 41.12
N SER A 407 19.51 -3.37 40.06
CA SER A 407 19.54 -3.99 38.75
C SER A 407 19.88 -2.95 37.69
N ALA A 408 20.57 -3.38 36.66
CA ALA A 408 20.79 -2.63 35.43
C ALA A 408 20.47 -3.55 34.26
N MET A 409 19.68 -3.06 33.30
CA MET A 409 19.34 -3.79 32.09
C MET A 409 19.62 -2.91 30.87
N GLN A 410 20.28 -3.47 29.88
CA GLN A 410 20.42 -2.87 28.57
C GLN A 410 19.40 -3.50 27.62
N TYR A 411 18.55 -2.67 27.04
CA TYR A 411 17.64 -3.11 25.99
C TYR A 411 18.07 -2.55 24.63
N THR A 412 17.58 -3.19 23.59
CA THR A 412 17.60 -2.68 22.22
C THR A 412 16.17 -2.71 21.70
N LEU A 413 15.67 -1.56 21.27
CA LEU A 413 14.43 -1.44 20.53
C LEU A 413 14.79 -1.23 19.06
N THR A 414 14.31 -2.12 18.19
CA THR A 414 14.42 -1.94 16.75
C THR A 414 13.04 -1.67 16.16
N GLY A 415 13.00 -0.82 15.14
CA GLY A 415 11.80 -0.56 14.37
C GLY A 415 12.09 -0.60 12.88
N ASN A 416 11.22 -1.27 12.13
CA ASN A 416 11.34 -1.35 10.67
C ASN A 416 9.98 -1.21 9.98
N SER A 417 9.99 -0.53 8.83
CA SER A 417 8.83 -0.43 7.96
C SER A 417 9.23 -0.45 6.49
N ASN A 418 8.45 -1.14 5.68
CA ASN A 418 8.65 -1.23 4.24
C ASN A 418 7.32 -1.25 3.48
N LEU A 419 7.26 -0.51 2.37
CA LEU A 419 6.13 -0.52 1.44
C LEU A 419 6.64 -0.30 0.02
N THR A 420 6.12 -1.08 -0.93
CA THR A 420 6.33 -0.85 -2.36
C THR A 420 4.99 -0.53 -3.01
N THR A 421 4.92 0.58 -3.74
CA THR A 421 3.74 0.97 -4.51
C THR A 421 4.18 1.42 -5.91
N SER A 422 3.22 1.53 -6.83
CA SER A 422 3.45 2.07 -8.16
C SER A 422 2.45 3.16 -8.51
N VAL A 423 2.93 4.17 -9.22
CA VAL A 423 2.14 5.28 -9.74
C VAL A 423 2.37 5.42 -11.24
N GLU A 424 1.35 5.84 -11.97
CA GLU A 424 1.44 6.09 -13.40
C GLU A 424 1.98 7.51 -13.63
N VAL A 425 3.16 7.59 -14.24
CA VAL A 425 3.88 8.82 -14.52
C VAL A 425 4.01 9.03 -16.01
N CYS A 426 4.04 10.29 -16.40
CA CYS A 426 4.27 10.71 -17.77
C CYS A 426 5.75 11.04 -17.96
N ASP A 427 6.41 10.32 -18.87
CA ASP A 427 7.74 10.68 -19.34
C ASP A 427 7.67 11.23 -20.77
N ALA A 428 7.97 12.52 -20.90
CA ALA A 428 8.02 13.23 -22.18
C ALA A 428 9.19 12.76 -23.07
N GLU A 429 10.19 12.09 -22.48
CA GLU A 429 11.45 11.72 -23.14
C GLU A 429 11.52 10.22 -23.50
N GLY A 430 10.58 9.41 -23.01
CA GLY A 430 10.45 7.97 -23.32
C GLY A 430 11.39 7.05 -22.54
N ASN A 431 12.05 7.53 -21.49
CA ASN A 431 12.82 6.70 -20.59
C ASN A 431 11.90 5.85 -19.69
N GLU A 432 12.40 4.72 -19.19
CA GLU A 432 11.71 4.04 -18.08
C GLU A 432 11.92 4.88 -16.81
N PRO A 433 10.85 5.21 -16.05
CA PRO A 433 11.00 5.99 -14.84
C PRO A 433 11.81 5.19 -13.82
N ASP A 434 12.87 5.81 -13.31
CA ASP A 434 13.72 5.22 -12.29
C ASP A 434 12.90 4.81 -11.06
N THR A 435 13.31 3.71 -10.43
CA THR A 435 12.77 3.32 -9.13
C THR A 435 13.21 4.34 -8.09
N LYS A 436 12.26 5.00 -7.43
CA LYS A 436 12.55 5.93 -6.34
C LYS A 436 12.56 5.20 -5.00
N ASN A 437 13.67 5.31 -4.29
CA ASN A 437 13.80 4.85 -2.91
C ASN A 437 13.60 6.05 -1.98
N ILE A 438 12.58 5.99 -1.13
CA ILE A 438 12.26 7.00 -0.13
C ILE A 438 12.60 6.44 1.25
N VAL A 439 13.55 7.09 1.92
CA VAL A 439 13.97 6.71 3.28
C VAL A 439 12.93 7.25 4.28
N LEU A 440 12.39 6.35 5.09
CA LEU A 440 11.45 6.68 6.15
C LEU A 440 12.22 6.94 7.46
N PRO A 441 12.11 8.14 8.07
CA PRO A 441 12.65 8.37 9.40
C PRO A 441 11.80 7.59 10.41
N ILE A 442 12.41 6.66 11.16
CA ILE A 442 11.72 5.92 12.21
C ILE A 442 12.09 6.54 13.55
N ASP A 443 11.11 7.15 14.21
CA ASP A 443 11.22 7.65 15.57
C ASP A 443 10.79 6.55 16.54
N LEU A 444 11.63 6.23 17.52
CA LEU A 444 11.43 5.16 18.48
C LEU A 444 11.40 5.72 19.90
N ASP A 445 10.46 5.25 20.70
CA ASP A 445 10.35 5.57 22.12
C ASP A 445 10.06 4.31 22.92
N ALA A 446 10.73 4.14 24.05
CA ALA A 446 10.54 3.00 24.94
C ALA A 446 10.64 3.43 26.39
N SER A 447 9.85 2.80 27.25
CA SER A 447 9.98 2.99 28.68
C SER A 447 9.62 1.72 29.43
N PHE A 448 10.32 1.50 30.55
CA PHE A 448 9.93 0.50 31.54
C PHE A 448 8.80 1.06 32.40
N THR A 449 7.63 0.43 32.32
CA THR A 449 6.48 0.78 33.17
C THR A 449 6.60 0.16 34.55
N LYS A 450 7.30 -0.97 34.66
CA LYS A 450 7.54 -1.67 35.92
C LYS A 450 8.89 -2.36 35.93
N GLN A 451 9.55 -2.31 37.08
CA GLN A 451 10.79 -3.05 37.33
C GLN A 451 10.86 -3.41 38.82
N GLU A 452 10.85 -4.70 39.12
CA GLU A 452 10.85 -5.26 40.47
C GLU A 452 11.91 -6.33 40.61
N MET A 453 12.67 -6.28 41.70
CA MET A 453 13.66 -7.30 42.04
C MET A 453 13.18 -8.13 43.22
N LYS A 454 13.24 -9.46 43.08
CA LYS A 454 13.02 -10.44 44.15
C LYS A 454 14.30 -11.23 44.35
N ALA A 455 14.67 -11.44 45.60
CA ALA A 455 15.84 -12.24 45.95
C ALA A 455 15.51 -13.31 46.98
N GLY A 456 16.26 -14.40 46.94
CA GLY A 456 15.98 -15.60 47.71
C GLY A 456 14.67 -16.26 47.29
N HIS A 457 14.17 -17.14 48.17
CA HIS A 457 12.92 -17.86 47.95
C HIS A 457 11.75 -17.01 48.43
N ASP A 458 11.44 -15.95 47.68
CA ASP A 458 10.40 -14.97 48.00
C ASP A 458 10.70 -14.16 49.28
N GLY A 459 11.85 -13.48 49.29
CA GLY A 459 12.31 -12.70 50.44
C GLY A 459 12.84 -13.55 51.59
N LYS A 460 13.12 -14.84 51.36
CA LYS A 460 13.64 -15.77 52.38
C LYS A 460 14.99 -16.34 51.97
N VAL A 461 15.88 -16.40 52.95
CA VAL A 461 17.24 -16.93 52.79
C VAL A 461 17.47 -18.03 53.81
N TYR A 462 17.95 -19.17 53.34
CA TYR A 462 18.24 -20.34 54.16
C TYR A 462 19.74 -20.49 54.35
N ILE A 463 20.13 -20.72 55.60
CA ILE A 463 21.53 -20.88 55.98
C ILE A 463 21.70 -22.25 56.59
N ASP A 464 22.44 -23.10 55.90
CA ASP A 464 22.76 -24.42 56.42
C ASP A 464 23.71 -24.32 57.62
N VAL A 465 23.26 -24.86 58.74
CA VAL A 465 24.03 -24.94 59.98
C VAL A 465 24.14 -26.38 60.44
N THR A 466 25.30 -26.73 60.99
CA THR A 466 25.53 -28.04 61.61
C THR A 466 24.57 -28.28 62.79
N GLU A 467 24.27 -29.53 63.12
CA GLU A 467 23.40 -29.85 64.25
C GLU A 467 23.92 -29.25 65.58
N ALA A 468 25.25 -29.16 65.72
CA ALA A 468 25.92 -28.54 66.86
C ALA A 468 25.67 -27.02 66.92
N GLN A 469 25.74 -26.32 65.78
CA GLN A 469 25.40 -24.90 65.67
C GLN A 469 23.91 -24.68 65.93
N TYR A 470 23.03 -25.51 65.35
CA TYR A 470 21.58 -25.43 65.56
C TYR A 470 21.21 -25.50 67.05
N LYS A 471 21.69 -26.52 67.78
CA LYS A 471 21.41 -26.69 69.22
C LYS A 471 21.82 -25.49 70.06
N LYS A 472 22.87 -24.77 69.64
CA LYS A 472 23.39 -23.59 70.32
C LYS A 472 22.60 -22.34 69.96
N LEU A 473 22.26 -22.14 68.69
CA LEU A 473 21.44 -21.03 68.20
C LEU A 473 20.01 -21.11 68.75
N ALA A 474 19.43 -22.30 68.86
CA ALA A 474 18.09 -22.54 69.40
C ALA A 474 17.90 -22.05 70.86
N LYS A 475 18.98 -21.77 71.60
CA LYS A 475 18.92 -21.17 72.95
C LYS A 475 18.69 -19.66 72.92
N ARG A 476 18.85 -19.02 71.77
CA ARG A 476 18.87 -17.57 71.58
C ARG A 476 17.92 -17.08 70.49
N PHE A 477 17.55 -17.96 69.56
CA PHE A 477 16.65 -17.71 68.45
C PHE A 477 15.43 -18.61 68.55
N SER A 478 14.29 -18.10 68.08
CA SER A 478 13.02 -18.82 68.08
C SER A 478 13.01 -19.87 66.97
N ARG A 479 12.35 -21.00 67.24
CA ARG A 479 11.97 -21.93 66.17
C ARG A 479 10.92 -21.28 65.29
N CYS A 480 11.00 -21.57 64.00
CA CYS A 480 9.98 -21.19 63.04
C CYS A 480 9.86 -22.26 61.96
N CYS A 481 8.84 -22.16 61.14
CA CYS A 481 8.54 -23.11 60.09
C CYS A 481 9.51 -22.96 58.92
N SER A 482 9.45 -23.91 57.98
CA SER A 482 10.20 -23.78 56.72
C SER A 482 9.88 -22.50 55.97
N ASN A 483 8.66 -21.96 56.12
CA ASN A 483 8.24 -20.70 55.50
C ASN A 483 8.53 -19.44 56.35
N GLY A 484 9.13 -19.59 57.53
CA GLY A 484 9.43 -18.48 58.46
C GLY A 484 8.35 -18.19 59.50
N ASP A 485 7.18 -18.81 59.43
CA ASP A 485 6.08 -18.56 60.37
C ASP A 485 6.33 -19.18 61.75
N SER A 486 5.62 -18.71 62.77
CA SER A 486 5.68 -19.27 64.12
C SER A 486 4.65 -20.37 64.40
N SER A 487 3.79 -20.71 63.43
CA SER A 487 2.53 -21.44 63.65
C SER A 487 2.58 -22.97 63.50
N CYS A 488 3.72 -23.56 63.15
CA CYS A 488 3.87 -25.02 62.91
C CYS A 488 4.40 -25.80 64.13
N TYR A 489 4.47 -25.18 65.30
CA TYR A 489 5.00 -25.80 66.53
C TYR A 489 4.05 -25.71 67.70
#